data_AF-A0A959EE21-F1
#
_entry.id   AF-A0A959EE21-F1
#
_cell.length_a   1.000
_cell.length_b   1.000
_cell.length_c   1.000
_cell.angle_alpha   90.00
_cell.angle_beta   90.00
_cell.angle_gamma   90.00
#
_symmetry.space_group_name_H-M   'P 1'
#
loop_
_entity.id
_entity.type
_entity.pdbx_description
1 polymer ?
#
loop_
_entity_poly.entity_id
_entity_poly.type
_entity_poly.pdbx_seq_one_letter_code
_entity_poly.pdbx_strand_id
1 'polypeptide(L)'
;MKPVTLLTAGLLALSFSLYAQLDEWTPPAPPCRLPPAPFDGYLYVPPPVEPAQLAARQTATINVNFLPAGAARFGYTCADWPAEAETAMAYAASIWGSLLSTGSTITIDACWATGMAAGVLGSAGASNYYLLTDGVNTTWYPAALSELLLNNFSLLSVEIQAIFNSERTDWYFGTDGNLDFNEIDFATVALHELGHGLGFAGFEDIDDGSGAAECEGIVDEGCYGAKSGIWYPDIYSRQVEDNNGDPLTDISNPSLTVASLLTSGVGANGELFLGNASVLSGNGGNPARLYTPATYAPGSTYSHFDQSTFGSELMKPALNFGQAIHDPGLALNLLQGLGWPIGVTVLPVTWISFDAREKNDGVLLRWETGAEVNNAGFEIQRSKDAVHWVGIDFIPGRGEAAVYEYLDLSSYKGLNYYRLLQVDFDGRSDLSKTVSVYSHNRRGGSVGFFPNPVQEELAIAYVNYSEPTPFTITNLLGQETYRG
;
A
#
# COMPACT_ATOMS: atom_id res chain seq x y z
N MET A 1 -24.39 -11.73 -49.81
CA MET A 1 -23.56 -11.30 -48.67
C MET A 1 -24.31 -11.72 -47.41
N LYS A 2 -23.75 -12.67 -46.64
CA LYS A 2 -24.32 -13.13 -45.37
C LYS A 2 -23.92 -12.14 -44.27
N PRO A 3 -24.80 -11.80 -43.31
CA PRO A 3 -24.42 -10.97 -42.19
C PRO A 3 -23.50 -11.75 -41.25
N VAL A 4 -22.37 -11.14 -40.88
CA VAL A 4 -21.45 -11.62 -39.86
C VAL A 4 -21.98 -11.13 -38.52
N THR A 5 -22.42 -12.05 -37.68
CA THR A 5 -22.77 -11.79 -36.29
C THR A 5 -21.46 -11.66 -35.50
N LEU A 6 -21.19 -10.50 -34.91
CA LEU A 6 -20.14 -10.36 -33.91
C LEU A 6 -20.52 -11.23 -32.71
N LEU A 7 -19.74 -12.27 -32.42
CA LEU A 7 -19.72 -12.88 -31.09
C LEU A 7 -19.04 -11.88 -30.15
N THR A 8 -19.83 -11.26 -29.28
CA THR A 8 -19.32 -10.71 -28.03
C THR A 8 -18.73 -11.86 -27.22
N ALA A 9 -17.42 -11.87 -27.04
CA ALA A 9 -16.76 -12.73 -26.07
C ALA A 9 -17.24 -12.27 -24.67
N GLY A 10 -18.27 -12.93 -24.16
CA GLY A 10 -18.57 -12.85 -22.74
C GLY A 10 -17.40 -13.46 -21.99
N LEU A 11 -16.80 -12.69 -21.08
CA LEU A 11 -16.04 -13.24 -19.98
C LEU A 11 -16.93 -14.29 -19.32
N LEU A 12 -16.62 -15.58 -19.51
CA LEU A 12 -17.07 -16.59 -18.57
C LEU A 12 -16.32 -16.32 -17.27
N ALA A 13 -16.94 -15.57 -16.37
CA ALA A 13 -16.63 -15.69 -14.95
C ALA A 13 -17.03 -17.12 -14.57
N LEU A 14 -16.04 -18.02 -14.50
CA LEU A 14 -16.20 -19.27 -13.78
C LEU A 14 -16.42 -18.90 -12.32
N SER A 15 -17.68 -18.77 -11.92
CA SER A 15 -18.05 -18.72 -10.51
C SER A 15 -17.71 -20.09 -9.92
N PHE A 16 -16.54 -20.23 -9.32
CA PHE A 16 -16.31 -21.29 -8.34
C PHE A 16 -17.22 -20.97 -7.16
N SER A 17 -18.38 -21.62 -7.11
CA SER A 17 -19.24 -21.52 -5.94
C SER A 17 -18.60 -22.36 -4.85
N LEU A 18 -18.14 -21.77 -3.75
CA LEU A 18 -17.82 -22.55 -2.56
C LEU A 18 -19.09 -23.25 -2.08
N TYR A 19 -19.01 -24.55 -1.80
CA TYR A 19 -20.22 -25.38 -1.64
C TYR A 19 -20.54 -25.75 -0.19
N ALA A 20 -19.56 -25.74 0.74
CA ALA A 20 -19.81 -26.10 2.14
C ALA A 20 -18.74 -25.61 3.13
N GLN A 21 -19.19 -25.19 4.31
CA GLN A 21 -18.38 -25.16 5.54
C GLN A 21 -18.23 -26.60 6.06
N LEU A 22 -16.99 -27.05 6.21
CA LEU A 22 -16.66 -28.40 6.66
C LEU A 22 -16.28 -28.46 8.13
N ASP A 23 -15.62 -27.41 8.62
CA ASP A 23 -15.11 -27.32 9.98
C ASP A 23 -14.92 -25.84 10.39
N GLU A 24 -14.74 -25.60 11.69
CA GLU A 24 -14.40 -24.29 12.25
C GLU A 24 -13.26 -24.40 13.27
N TRP A 25 -12.39 -23.39 13.30
CA TRP A 25 -11.26 -23.36 14.21
C TRP A 25 -11.03 -21.96 14.76
N THR A 26 -11.00 -21.88 16.10
CA THR A 26 -10.71 -20.64 16.83
C THR A 26 -9.24 -20.63 17.24
N PRO A 27 -8.46 -19.65 16.79
CA PRO A 27 -7.06 -19.54 17.19
C PRO A 27 -6.96 -19.24 18.70
N PRO A 28 -6.04 -19.89 19.43
CA PRO A 28 -5.93 -19.75 20.89
C PRO A 28 -5.38 -18.38 21.34
N ALA A 29 -4.62 -17.70 20.47
CA ALA A 29 -4.06 -16.37 20.69
C ALA A 29 -3.91 -15.67 19.32
N PRO A 30 -3.91 -14.31 19.28
CA PRO A 30 -3.71 -13.62 18.03
C PRO A 30 -2.30 -13.93 17.53
N PRO A 31 -2.16 -14.29 16.25
CA PRO A 31 -0.88 -14.74 15.72
C PRO A 31 0.14 -13.61 15.77
N CYS A 32 -0.24 -12.37 15.43
CA CYS A 32 0.73 -11.31 15.15
C CYS A 32 0.92 -10.31 16.29
N ARG A 33 2.15 -9.82 16.48
CA ARG A 33 2.49 -8.77 17.45
C ARG A 33 3.35 -7.73 16.76
N LEU A 34 2.89 -6.48 16.72
CA LEU A 34 3.64 -5.39 16.14
C LEU A 34 4.53 -4.70 17.20
N PRO A 35 5.86 -4.80 17.14
CA PRO A 35 6.77 -4.03 17.99
C PRO A 35 7.07 -2.63 17.43
N PRO A 36 7.48 -1.68 18.28
CA PRO A 36 8.10 -0.43 17.83
C PRO A 36 9.54 -0.68 17.34
N ALA A 37 9.97 0.11 16.36
CA ALA A 37 11.35 0.20 15.88
C ALA A 37 11.93 1.61 16.14
N PRO A 38 13.26 1.77 16.20
CA PRO A 38 13.89 3.08 16.37
C PRO A 38 13.50 4.07 15.27
N PHE A 39 13.48 5.37 15.60
CA PHE A 39 13.33 6.44 14.62
C PHE A 39 14.40 6.35 13.52
N ASP A 40 13.99 6.37 12.26
CA ASP A 40 14.86 6.32 11.07
C ASP A 40 14.56 7.44 10.06
N GLY A 41 13.62 8.32 10.37
CA GLY A 41 13.19 9.42 9.54
C GLY A 41 11.68 9.65 9.65
N TYR A 42 11.24 10.85 9.32
CA TYR A 42 9.81 11.11 9.20
C TYR A 42 9.30 10.47 7.91
N LEU A 43 8.17 9.76 8.00
CA LEU A 43 7.45 9.22 6.88
C LEU A 43 5.96 9.44 7.10
N TYR A 44 5.30 10.06 6.12
CA TYR A 44 3.85 10.10 6.07
C TYR A 44 3.36 9.56 4.73
N VAL A 45 2.58 8.48 4.77
CA VAL A 45 1.85 7.95 3.62
C VAL A 45 0.37 8.22 3.87
N PRO A 46 -0.26 9.14 3.13
CA PRO A 46 -1.67 9.52 3.34
C PRO A 46 -2.61 8.39 2.91
N PRO A 47 -3.87 8.37 3.36
CA PRO A 47 -4.83 7.39 2.89
C PRO A 47 -5.13 7.55 1.38
N PRO A 48 -5.47 6.46 0.67
CA PRO A 48 -5.74 6.46 -0.77
C PRO A 48 -7.01 7.23 -1.16
N VAL A 49 -7.87 7.52 -0.18
CA VAL A 49 -9.04 8.36 -0.31
C VAL A 49 -8.85 9.55 0.63
N GLU A 50 -9.07 10.77 0.12
CA GLU A 50 -9.01 11.99 0.93
C GLU A 50 -9.86 11.82 2.20
N PRO A 51 -9.36 12.19 3.40
CA PRO A 51 -10.06 11.96 4.66
C PRO A 51 -11.51 12.49 4.68
N ALA A 52 -11.75 13.64 4.03
CA ALA A 52 -13.07 14.23 3.90
C ALA A 52 -14.08 13.38 3.09
N GLN A 53 -13.59 12.46 2.26
CA GLN A 53 -14.38 11.62 1.37
C GLN A 53 -14.55 10.18 1.88
N LEU A 54 -13.84 9.77 2.94
CA LEU A 54 -13.86 8.39 3.46
C LEU A 54 -15.29 7.91 3.74
N ALA A 55 -16.07 8.70 4.50
CA ALA A 55 -17.46 8.37 4.81
C ALA A 55 -18.35 8.28 3.57
N ALA A 56 -18.09 9.09 2.53
CA ALA A 56 -18.87 9.08 1.29
C ALA A 56 -18.50 7.91 0.36
N ARG A 57 -17.32 7.31 0.54
CA ARG A 57 -16.83 6.17 -0.22
C ARG A 57 -16.94 4.83 0.52
N GLN A 58 -17.51 4.81 1.72
CA GLN A 58 -17.71 3.56 2.45
C GLN A 58 -18.63 2.62 1.67
N THR A 59 -18.03 1.55 1.15
CA THR A 59 -18.72 0.46 0.45
C THR A 59 -18.85 -0.79 1.31
N ALA A 60 -18.14 -0.86 2.44
CA ALA A 60 -18.29 -1.85 3.49
C ALA A 60 -18.58 -1.18 4.82
N THR A 61 -19.45 -1.79 5.64
CA THR A 61 -19.70 -1.32 7.00
C THR A 61 -18.72 -2.01 7.95
N ILE A 62 -17.87 -1.25 8.62
CA ILE A 62 -16.99 -1.76 9.66
C ILE A 62 -17.43 -1.18 10.99
N ASN A 63 -17.84 -2.05 11.92
CA ASN A 63 -18.31 -1.67 13.24
C ASN A 63 -17.26 -2.04 14.30
N VAL A 64 -16.83 -1.06 15.08
CA VAL A 64 -15.87 -1.28 16.18
C VAL A 64 -16.61 -1.26 17.52
N ASN A 65 -16.62 -2.40 18.19
CA ASN A 65 -17.07 -2.53 19.57
C ASN A 65 -15.89 -2.24 20.49
N PHE A 66 -15.89 -1.05 21.10
CA PHE A 66 -14.94 -0.70 22.15
C PHE A 66 -15.31 -1.44 23.44
N LEU A 67 -14.51 -2.44 23.81
CA LEU A 67 -14.77 -3.24 25.00
C LEU A 67 -14.56 -2.38 26.26
N PRO A 68 -15.51 -2.39 27.22
CA PRO A 68 -15.43 -1.55 28.41
C PRO A 68 -14.36 -2.05 29.39
N ALA A 69 -13.96 -1.18 30.33
CA ALA A 69 -13.04 -1.56 31.39
C ALA A 69 -13.53 -2.80 32.17
N GLY A 70 -12.60 -3.73 32.43
CA GLY A 70 -12.88 -5.00 33.09
C GLY A 70 -13.35 -6.13 32.17
N ALA A 71 -13.66 -5.84 30.89
CA ALA A 71 -13.76 -6.88 29.87
C ALA A 71 -12.39 -7.54 29.63
N ALA A 72 -12.37 -8.65 28.88
CA ALA A 72 -11.13 -9.34 28.55
C ALA A 72 -11.06 -9.70 27.07
N ARG A 73 -9.84 -9.68 26.53
CA ARG A 73 -9.52 -10.16 25.18
C ARG A 73 -8.13 -10.76 25.17
N PHE A 74 -7.98 -11.95 24.59
CA PHE A 74 -6.68 -12.64 24.45
C PHE A 74 -5.89 -12.79 25.76
N GLY A 75 -6.60 -12.98 26.89
CA GLY A 75 -5.97 -13.08 28.21
C GLY A 75 -5.59 -11.74 28.86
N TYR A 76 -5.83 -10.61 28.18
CA TYR A 76 -5.62 -9.26 28.70
C TYR A 76 -6.94 -8.66 29.21
N THR A 77 -6.84 -7.82 30.25
CA THR A 77 -7.96 -7.04 30.77
C THR A 77 -8.02 -5.69 30.07
N CYS A 78 -9.20 -5.27 29.62
CA CYS A 78 -9.40 -3.97 29.00
C CYS A 78 -9.48 -2.86 30.05
N ALA A 79 -8.84 -1.73 29.75
CA ALA A 79 -9.01 -0.44 30.41
C ALA A 79 -10.06 0.40 29.68
N ASP A 80 -10.36 1.57 30.24
CA ASP A 80 -11.18 2.57 29.57
C ASP A 80 -10.42 3.13 28.37
N TRP A 81 -11.13 3.28 27.25
CA TRP A 81 -10.59 3.87 26.03
C TRP A 81 -10.49 5.40 26.15
N PRO A 82 -9.35 6.02 25.79
CA PRO A 82 -9.29 7.44 25.52
C PRO A 82 -10.15 7.81 24.30
N ALA A 83 -10.85 8.95 24.35
CA ALA A 83 -11.74 9.37 23.25
C ALA A 83 -10.96 9.63 21.95
N GLU A 84 -9.72 10.12 22.06
CA GLU A 84 -8.81 10.33 20.95
C GLU A 84 -8.39 8.99 20.31
N ALA A 85 -8.19 7.95 21.12
CA ALA A 85 -7.90 6.60 20.64
C ALA A 85 -9.10 5.97 19.92
N GLU A 86 -10.33 6.14 20.45
CA GLU A 86 -11.55 5.71 19.76
C GLU A 86 -11.69 6.39 18.40
N THR A 87 -11.39 7.68 18.32
CA THR A 87 -11.46 8.47 17.08
C THR A 87 -10.45 7.97 16.04
N ALA A 88 -9.20 7.74 16.45
CA ALA A 88 -8.16 7.23 15.56
C ALA A 88 -8.41 5.77 15.13
N MET A 89 -8.97 4.93 16.01
CA MET A 89 -9.40 3.57 15.66
C MET A 89 -10.54 3.58 14.63
N ALA A 90 -11.53 4.46 14.83
CA ALA A 90 -12.63 4.63 13.88
C ALA A 90 -12.13 5.16 12.52
N TYR A 91 -11.13 6.04 12.51
CA TYR A 91 -10.47 6.50 11.30
C TYR A 91 -9.79 5.33 10.55
N ALA A 92 -9.00 4.50 11.24
CA ALA A 92 -8.38 3.32 10.64
C ALA A 92 -9.42 2.34 10.06
N ALA A 93 -10.50 2.07 10.80
CA ALA A 93 -11.61 1.25 10.31
C ALA A 93 -12.29 1.87 9.07
N SER A 94 -12.41 3.20 9.03
CA SER A 94 -13.02 3.90 7.89
C SER A 94 -12.21 3.80 6.60
N ILE A 95 -10.88 3.72 6.69
CA ILE A 95 -10.00 3.49 5.54
C ILE A 95 -10.33 2.13 4.93
N TRP A 96 -10.30 1.05 5.71
CA TRP A 96 -10.72 -0.28 5.21
C TRP A 96 -12.16 -0.28 4.68
N GLY A 97 -13.10 0.36 5.38
CA GLY A 97 -14.49 0.46 4.94
C GLY A 97 -14.69 1.18 3.60
N SER A 98 -13.78 2.11 3.25
CA SER A 98 -13.77 2.81 1.96
C SER A 98 -13.13 2.00 0.82
N LEU A 99 -12.36 0.97 1.16
CA LEU A 99 -11.60 0.17 0.20
C LEU A 99 -12.28 -1.16 -0.10
N LEU A 100 -12.98 -1.76 0.86
CA LEU A 100 -13.68 -3.03 0.69
C LEU A 100 -15.11 -2.81 0.23
N SER A 101 -15.61 -3.66 -0.67
CA SER A 101 -16.96 -3.61 -1.22
C SER A 101 -17.76 -4.85 -0.82
N THR A 102 -18.25 -4.89 0.43
CA THR A 102 -19.07 -5.98 0.94
C THR A 102 -20.42 -5.46 1.44
N GLY A 103 -21.49 -6.24 1.23
CA GLY A 103 -22.81 -5.96 1.78
C GLY A 103 -22.95 -6.33 3.27
N SER A 104 -21.96 -7.00 3.84
CA SER A 104 -21.93 -7.45 5.24
C SER A 104 -21.28 -6.41 6.14
N THR A 105 -21.72 -6.36 7.39
CA THR A 105 -21.00 -5.62 8.43
C THR A 105 -19.86 -6.47 8.95
N ILE A 106 -18.65 -5.93 8.97
CA ILE A 106 -17.50 -6.55 9.65
C ILE A 106 -17.44 -5.96 11.05
N THR A 107 -17.59 -6.80 12.07
CA THR A 107 -17.60 -6.40 13.48
C THR A 107 -16.26 -6.72 14.15
N ILE A 108 -15.70 -5.73 14.82
CA ILE A 108 -14.43 -5.83 15.54
C ILE A 108 -14.69 -5.67 17.03
N ASP A 109 -14.17 -6.58 17.85
CA ASP A 109 -14.04 -6.36 19.29
C ASP A 109 -12.65 -5.82 19.60
N ALA A 110 -12.56 -4.56 20.05
CA ALA A 110 -11.31 -3.88 20.33
C ALA A 110 -11.13 -3.62 21.84
N CYS A 111 -9.97 -3.99 22.37
CA CYS A 111 -9.62 -3.85 23.78
C CYS A 111 -8.43 -2.91 23.97
N TRP A 112 -8.59 -1.88 24.80
CA TRP A 112 -7.48 -1.06 25.30
C TRP A 112 -6.77 -1.82 26.42
N ALA A 113 -5.84 -2.70 26.06
CA ALA A 113 -5.38 -3.79 26.92
C ALA A 113 -4.30 -3.37 27.92
N THR A 114 -4.45 -3.85 29.16
CA THR A 114 -3.49 -3.69 30.27
C THR A 114 -2.55 -4.88 30.36
N GLY A 115 -1.34 -4.70 30.91
CA GLY A 115 -0.37 -5.79 31.10
C GLY A 115 0.26 -6.34 29.82
N MET A 116 0.18 -5.61 28.70
CA MET A 116 0.92 -5.94 27.48
C MET A 116 2.41 -5.63 27.67
N ALA A 117 3.29 -6.44 27.06
CA ALA A 117 4.72 -6.16 27.12
C ALA A 117 5.04 -4.80 26.47
N ALA A 118 5.97 -4.03 27.06
CA ALA A 118 6.29 -2.67 26.61
C ALA A 118 6.70 -2.58 25.13
N GLY A 119 7.27 -3.67 24.59
CA GLY A 119 7.66 -3.79 23.18
C GLY A 119 6.55 -4.28 22.24
N VAL A 120 5.29 -4.27 22.64
CA VAL A 120 4.14 -4.65 21.79
C VAL A 120 3.19 -3.46 21.71
N LEU A 121 2.93 -3.01 20.48
CA LEU A 121 2.03 -1.89 20.15
C LEU A 121 0.58 -2.36 20.12
N GLY A 122 0.33 -3.44 19.38
CA GLY A 122 -0.98 -4.02 19.17
C GLY A 122 -0.87 -5.49 18.76
N SER A 123 -2.03 -6.12 18.66
CA SER A 123 -2.19 -7.47 18.14
C SER A 123 -3.65 -7.72 17.76
N ALA A 124 -3.88 -8.27 16.57
CA ALA A 124 -5.20 -8.66 16.12
C ALA A 124 -5.19 -9.88 15.21
N GLY A 125 -6.38 -10.39 14.95
CA GLY A 125 -6.61 -11.49 14.01
C GLY A 125 -8.09 -11.76 13.83
N ALA A 126 -8.41 -12.66 12.90
CA ALA A 126 -9.76 -13.15 12.74
C ALA A 126 -10.20 -13.87 14.02
N SER A 127 -11.45 -13.65 14.43
CA SER A 127 -12.03 -14.29 15.62
C SER A 127 -12.17 -15.81 15.46
N ASN A 128 -12.33 -16.26 14.22
CA ASN A 128 -12.50 -17.65 13.85
C ASN A 128 -12.05 -17.87 12.40
N TYR A 129 -11.80 -19.12 12.04
CA TYR A 129 -11.58 -19.54 10.67
C TYR A 129 -12.52 -20.67 10.30
N TYR A 130 -12.92 -20.70 9.03
CA TYR A 130 -13.81 -21.71 8.50
C TYR A 130 -13.13 -22.49 7.37
N LEU A 131 -13.21 -23.81 7.45
CA LEU A 131 -12.70 -24.70 6.43
C LEU A 131 -13.73 -24.84 5.33
N LEU A 132 -13.44 -24.28 4.16
CA LEU A 132 -14.35 -24.27 3.02
C LEU A 132 -13.77 -25.07 1.86
N THR A 133 -14.64 -25.61 1.01
CA THR A 133 -14.23 -26.31 -0.21
C THR A 133 -14.93 -25.77 -1.46
N ASP A 134 -14.16 -25.66 -2.54
CA ASP A 134 -14.65 -25.38 -3.89
C ASP A 134 -14.88 -26.67 -4.71
N GLY A 135 -14.75 -27.85 -4.06
CA GLY A 135 -14.84 -29.17 -4.69
C GLY A 135 -13.52 -29.72 -5.22
N VAL A 136 -12.46 -28.92 -5.23
CA VAL A 136 -11.09 -29.30 -5.63
C VAL A 136 -10.13 -29.07 -4.47
N ASN A 137 -10.13 -27.84 -3.95
CA ASN A 137 -9.34 -27.40 -2.83
C ASN A 137 -10.22 -27.32 -1.58
N THR A 138 -9.60 -27.61 -0.44
CA THR A 138 -10.15 -27.38 0.88
C THR A 138 -9.19 -26.43 1.61
N THR A 139 -9.72 -25.33 2.14
CA THR A 139 -8.91 -24.16 2.52
C THR A 139 -9.53 -23.46 3.73
N TRP A 140 -8.70 -23.03 4.67
CA TRP A 140 -9.14 -22.18 5.78
C TRP A 140 -9.26 -20.71 5.36
N TYR A 141 -10.38 -20.09 5.72
CA TYR A 141 -10.63 -18.66 5.46
C TYR A 141 -10.94 -17.95 6.78
N PRO A 142 -10.49 -16.68 6.96
CA PRO A 142 -10.86 -15.89 8.13
C PRO A 142 -12.36 -15.64 8.15
N ALA A 143 -12.93 -15.47 9.34
CA ALA A 143 -14.37 -15.33 9.56
C ALA A 143 -15.04 -14.34 8.61
N ALA A 144 -14.52 -13.11 8.55
CA ALA A 144 -15.11 -12.04 7.73
C ALA A 144 -15.18 -12.41 6.23
N LEU A 145 -14.12 -13.02 5.70
CA LEU A 145 -14.08 -13.46 4.31
C LEU A 145 -14.96 -14.70 4.07
N SER A 146 -15.05 -15.59 5.06
CA SER A 146 -15.91 -16.78 4.98
C SER A 146 -17.38 -16.42 4.89
N GLU A 147 -17.84 -15.47 5.70
CA GLU A 147 -19.22 -14.96 5.65
C GLU A 147 -19.54 -14.36 4.27
N LEU A 148 -18.59 -13.61 3.70
CA LEU A 148 -18.69 -13.06 2.36
C LEU A 148 -18.84 -14.17 1.31
N LEU A 149 -17.92 -15.13 1.30
CA LEU A 149 -17.86 -16.19 0.29
C LEU A 149 -19.07 -17.14 0.35
N LEU A 150 -19.59 -17.40 1.56
CA LEU A 150 -20.78 -18.21 1.78
C LEU A 150 -22.09 -17.42 1.59
N ASN A 151 -22.01 -16.10 1.44
CA ASN A 151 -23.17 -15.20 1.47
C ASN A 151 -24.04 -15.45 2.72
N ASN A 152 -23.39 -15.64 3.87
CA ASN A 152 -24.01 -15.97 5.16
C ASN A 152 -23.44 -15.06 6.26
N PHE A 153 -24.04 -13.88 6.42
CA PHE A 153 -23.55 -12.78 7.25
C PHE A 153 -24.01 -12.83 8.71
N SER A 154 -24.18 -14.04 9.22
CA SER A 154 -24.70 -14.32 10.56
C SER A 154 -23.97 -15.52 11.20
N LEU A 155 -22.80 -15.90 10.69
CA LEU A 155 -22.02 -17.00 11.27
C LEU A 155 -21.49 -16.57 12.63
N LEU A 156 -21.11 -15.31 12.79
CA LEU A 156 -20.65 -14.73 14.04
C LEU A 156 -21.26 -13.35 14.31
N SER A 157 -21.08 -12.90 15.55
CA SER A 157 -21.37 -11.53 15.95
C SER A 157 -20.13 -10.64 15.95
N VAL A 158 -18.94 -11.23 15.76
CA VAL A 158 -17.62 -10.59 15.85
C VAL A 158 -16.68 -11.38 14.94
N GLU A 159 -16.12 -10.72 13.92
CA GLU A 159 -15.27 -11.35 12.91
C GLU A 159 -13.79 -11.05 13.15
N ILE A 160 -13.47 -9.95 13.84
CA ILE A 160 -12.10 -9.53 14.16
C ILE A 160 -12.00 -9.23 15.65
N GLN A 161 -10.86 -9.59 16.23
CA GLN A 161 -10.52 -9.27 17.61
C GLN A 161 -9.19 -8.56 17.66
N ALA A 162 -9.10 -7.48 18.44
CA ALA A 162 -7.90 -6.65 18.54
C ALA A 162 -7.62 -6.20 19.98
N ILE A 163 -6.33 -6.12 20.33
CA ILE A 163 -5.82 -5.54 21.57
C ILE A 163 -4.78 -4.47 21.24
N PHE A 164 -4.79 -3.37 21.99
CA PHE A 164 -3.82 -2.28 21.85
C PHE A 164 -3.27 -1.88 23.20
N ASN A 165 -1.97 -1.59 23.26
CA ASN A 165 -1.27 -1.40 24.53
C ASN A 165 -1.66 -0.07 25.21
N SER A 166 -2.45 -0.18 26.28
CA SER A 166 -2.96 0.96 27.04
C SER A 166 -1.92 1.66 27.94
N GLU A 167 -0.79 1.00 28.20
CA GLU A 167 0.21 1.45 29.18
C GLU A 167 1.29 2.33 28.54
N ARG A 168 1.23 2.52 27.22
CA ARG A 168 2.16 3.36 26.47
C ARG A 168 1.77 4.84 26.58
N THR A 169 2.79 5.70 26.69
CA THR A 169 2.64 7.15 26.84
C THR A 169 3.11 7.93 25.61
N ASP A 170 3.53 7.24 24.56
CA ASP A 170 4.11 7.78 23.32
C ASP A 170 3.17 7.60 22.12
N TRP A 171 1.87 7.40 22.38
CA TRP A 171 0.85 7.34 21.35
C TRP A 171 0.57 8.72 20.76
N TYR A 172 0.60 8.79 19.44
CA TYR A 172 0.03 9.87 18.66
C TYR A 172 -1.35 9.44 18.14
N PHE A 173 -2.38 10.20 18.49
CA PHE A 173 -3.78 9.91 18.10
C PHE A 173 -4.32 10.82 16.98
N GLY A 174 -3.49 11.71 16.43
CA GLY A 174 -3.88 12.49 15.27
C GLY A 174 -4.03 11.62 14.02
N THR A 175 -4.78 12.08 13.05
CA THR A 175 -5.05 11.36 11.79
C THR A 175 -4.42 12.05 10.57
N ASP A 176 -3.57 13.06 10.80
CA ASP A 176 -2.99 13.93 9.77
C ASP A 176 -1.50 13.64 9.50
N GLY A 177 -0.91 12.67 10.23
CA GLY A 177 0.50 12.29 10.11
C GLY A 177 1.49 13.28 10.72
N ASN A 178 1.06 14.25 11.52
CA ASN A 178 1.92 15.27 12.12
C ASN A 178 2.45 14.87 13.51
N LEU A 179 3.02 13.67 13.61
CA LEU A 179 3.62 13.15 14.84
C LEU A 179 5.09 13.55 15.01
N ASP A 180 5.54 13.60 16.25
CA ASP A 180 6.94 13.87 16.62
C ASP A 180 7.83 12.62 16.50
N PHE A 181 9.15 12.84 16.49
CA PHE A 181 10.16 11.78 16.28
C PHE A 181 10.16 10.67 17.37
N ASN A 182 9.52 10.92 18.51
CA ASN A 182 9.45 10.02 19.65
C ASN A 182 8.03 9.48 19.88
N GLU A 183 7.14 9.66 18.91
CA GLU A 183 5.76 9.18 18.97
C GLU A 183 5.52 8.02 17.98
N ILE A 184 4.53 7.19 18.31
CA ILE A 184 4.02 6.12 17.46
C ILE A 184 2.60 6.49 17.01
N ASP A 185 2.36 6.49 15.70
CA ASP A 185 1.05 6.74 15.12
C ASP A 185 0.08 5.59 15.44
N PHE A 186 -0.91 5.86 16.29
CA PHE A 186 -1.89 4.85 16.68
C PHE A 186 -2.78 4.42 15.51
N ALA A 187 -3.15 5.34 14.62
CA ALA A 187 -3.97 5.02 13.45
C ALA A 187 -3.28 4.00 12.52
N THR A 188 -1.97 4.10 12.34
CA THR A 188 -1.16 3.13 11.58
C THR A 188 -1.18 1.76 12.25
N VAL A 189 -0.98 1.70 13.57
CA VAL A 189 -1.05 0.43 14.32
C VAL A 189 -2.46 -0.18 14.20
N ALA A 190 -3.51 0.60 14.42
CA ALA A 190 -4.88 0.13 14.27
C ALA A 190 -5.16 -0.39 12.85
N LEU A 191 -4.75 0.36 11.81
CA LEU A 191 -4.96 -0.02 10.42
C LEU A 191 -4.24 -1.33 10.07
N HIS A 192 -3.01 -1.49 10.55
CA HIS A 192 -2.18 -2.67 10.40
C HIS A 192 -2.84 -3.91 11.05
N GLU A 193 -3.22 -3.79 12.32
CA GLU A 193 -3.81 -4.89 13.07
C GLU A 193 -5.16 -5.34 12.45
N LEU A 194 -5.96 -4.39 11.96
CA LEU A 194 -7.17 -4.74 11.20
C LEU A 194 -6.86 -5.49 9.90
N GLY A 195 -5.72 -5.23 9.26
CA GLY A 195 -5.25 -5.99 8.10
C GLY A 195 -5.05 -7.48 8.39
N HIS A 196 -4.47 -7.82 9.54
CA HIS A 196 -4.39 -9.21 10.01
C HIS A 196 -5.77 -9.82 10.22
N GLY A 197 -6.69 -9.07 10.83
CA GLY A 197 -8.09 -9.50 11.02
C GLY A 197 -8.83 -9.83 9.71
N LEU A 198 -8.51 -9.10 8.64
CA LEU A 198 -9.09 -9.29 7.31
C LEU A 198 -8.46 -10.46 6.53
N GLY A 199 -7.37 -11.04 7.01
CA GLY A 199 -6.72 -12.21 6.41
C GLY A 199 -5.30 -12.00 5.92
N PHE A 200 -4.66 -10.87 6.20
CA PHE A 200 -3.19 -10.75 6.05
C PHE A 200 -2.50 -11.54 7.18
N ALA A 201 -2.72 -12.83 7.28
CA ALA A 201 -2.08 -13.70 8.27
C ALA A 201 -2.19 -15.14 7.78
N GLY A 202 -1.08 -15.86 7.78
CA GLY A 202 -1.03 -17.30 7.54
C GLY A 202 -0.92 -18.09 8.83
N PHE A 203 -0.84 -19.42 8.71
CA PHE A 203 -0.75 -20.37 9.83
C PHE A 203 0.60 -21.10 9.88
N GLU A 204 1.62 -20.54 9.26
CA GLU A 204 2.94 -21.14 9.24
C GLU A 204 3.58 -21.12 10.63
N ASP A 205 4.26 -22.22 10.98
CA ASP A 205 4.91 -22.39 12.27
C ASP A 205 6.16 -23.27 12.17
N ILE A 206 6.99 -23.26 13.22
CA ILE A 206 8.13 -24.17 13.39
C ILE A 206 8.06 -24.80 14.77
N ASP A 207 8.16 -26.13 14.83
CA ASP A 207 8.28 -26.84 16.11
C ASP A 207 9.66 -26.56 16.72
N ASP A 208 9.68 -25.77 17.79
CA ASP A 208 10.90 -25.41 18.51
C ASP A 208 11.29 -26.43 19.61
N GLY A 209 10.59 -27.56 19.66
CA GLY A 209 10.72 -28.61 20.67
C GLY A 209 10.07 -28.29 22.00
N SER A 210 9.29 -27.21 22.09
CA SER A 210 8.52 -26.80 23.27
C SER A 210 7.00 -26.82 23.00
N GLY A 211 6.18 -26.75 24.06
CA GLY A 211 4.73 -26.65 23.90
C GLY A 211 3.98 -27.95 23.59
N ALA A 212 2.74 -27.80 23.10
CA ALA A 212 1.98 -28.92 22.51
C ALA A 212 2.67 -29.35 21.21
N ALA A 213 2.29 -30.47 20.60
CA ALA A 213 2.93 -30.96 19.37
C ALA A 213 2.69 -30.02 18.16
N GLU A 214 3.46 -28.92 18.09
CA GLU A 214 3.57 -27.98 16.98
C GLU A 214 4.10 -28.75 15.76
N CYS A 215 3.52 -28.55 14.58
CA CYS A 215 3.92 -29.27 13.37
C CYS A 215 4.07 -30.81 13.54
N GLU A 216 3.15 -31.44 14.29
CA GLU A 216 3.16 -32.88 14.65
C GLU A 216 4.15 -33.32 15.74
N GLY A 217 4.85 -32.40 16.40
CA GLY A 217 5.83 -32.72 17.44
C GLY A 217 7.18 -33.17 16.87
N ILE A 218 7.45 -32.83 15.60
CA ILE A 218 8.72 -33.11 14.93
C ILE A 218 9.59 -31.86 15.02
N VAL A 219 10.46 -31.85 16.03
CA VAL A 219 11.42 -30.78 16.30
C VAL A 219 12.14 -30.33 15.02
N ASP A 220 12.27 -29.01 14.86
CA ASP A 220 12.88 -28.28 13.75
C ASP A 220 12.11 -28.32 12.41
N GLU A 221 11.00 -29.06 12.30
CA GLU A 221 10.16 -29.00 11.10
C GLU A 221 9.21 -27.81 11.12
N GLY A 222 9.01 -27.25 9.93
CA GLY A 222 8.05 -26.19 9.69
C GLY A 222 6.77 -26.76 9.11
N CYS A 223 5.65 -26.12 9.40
CA CYS A 223 4.35 -26.46 8.85
C CYS A 223 3.61 -25.23 8.35
N TYR A 224 2.58 -25.46 7.54
CA TYR A 224 1.63 -24.44 7.09
C TYR A 224 0.20 -24.94 7.21
N GLY A 225 -0.73 -24.01 7.36
CA GLY A 225 -2.16 -24.33 7.51
C GLY A 225 -2.51 -24.92 8.88
N ALA A 226 -3.72 -25.49 8.98
CA ALA A 226 -4.23 -26.09 10.21
C ALA A 226 -4.84 -27.48 9.95
N LYS A 227 -4.77 -28.35 10.95
CA LYS A 227 -5.27 -29.73 10.87
C LYS A 227 -6.78 -29.83 11.09
N SER A 228 -7.46 -30.47 10.15
CA SER A 228 -8.79 -31.08 10.34
C SER A 228 -8.76 -32.51 9.81
N GLY A 229 -8.27 -33.43 10.66
CA GLY A 229 -7.87 -34.79 10.26
C GLY A 229 -6.55 -34.84 9.48
N ILE A 230 -6.43 -34.03 8.43
CA ILE A 230 -5.20 -33.77 7.67
C ILE A 230 -4.90 -32.27 7.66
N TRP A 231 -3.68 -31.89 7.25
CA TRP A 231 -3.31 -30.49 7.05
C TRP A 231 -4.03 -29.88 5.86
N TYR A 232 -4.68 -28.74 6.07
CA TYR A 232 -5.21 -27.90 5.00
C TYR A 232 -4.58 -26.52 5.09
N PRO A 233 -4.09 -25.96 3.99
CA PRO A 233 -3.57 -24.59 3.97
C PRO A 233 -4.71 -23.59 4.18
N ASP A 234 -4.39 -22.46 4.79
CA ASP A 234 -5.24 -21.29 4.77
C ASP A 234 -5.10 -20.53 3.44
N ILE A 235 -6.01 -19.59 3.19
CA ILE A 235 -6.05 -18.83 1.94
C ILE A 235 -4.82 -17.95 1.74
N TYR A 236 -4.17 -17.49 2.83
CA TYR A 236 -2.94 -16.70 2.77
C TYR A 236 -1.77 -17.58 2.34
N SER A 237 -1.56 -18.73 2.99
CA SER A 237 -0.52 -19.72 2.63
C SER A 237 -0.58 -20.12 1.14
N ARG A 238 -1.79 -20.15 0.55
CA ARG A 238 -1.99 -20.44 -0.88
C ARG A 238 -1.51 -19.35 -1.83
N GLN A 239 -1.24 -18.13 -1.34
CA GLN A 239 -0.68 -17.03 -2.13
C GLN A 239 0.84 -16.96 -2.05
N VAL A 240 1.46 -17.79 -1.21
CA VAL A 240 2.89 -17.75 -0.92
C VAL A 240 3.63 -18.69 -1.86
N GLU A 241 4.72 -18.19 -2.42
CA GLU A 241 5.65 -18.90 -3.30
C GLU A 241 7.10 -18.71 -2.84
N ASP A 242 7.98 -19.62 -3.26
CA ASP A 242 9.42 -19.46 -3.09
C ASP A 242 10.03 -18.53 -4.18
N ASN A 243 11.33 -18.29 -4.10
CA ASN A 243 12.06 -17.47 -5.08
C ASN A 243 12.05 -18.02 -6.53
N ASN A 244 11.61 -19.25 -6.77
CA ASN A 244 11.44 -19.82 -8.11
C ASN A 244 10.01 -19.66 -8.64
N GLY A 245 9.09 -19.16 -7.81
CA GLY A 245 7.66 -19.09 -8.10
C GLY A 245 6.94 -20.42 -7.86
N ASP A 246 7.56 -21.37 -7.14
CA ASP A 246 6.92 -22.62 -6.77
C ASP A 246 6.04 -22.39 -5.52
N PRO A 247 4.75 -22.79 -5.53
CA PRO A 247 3.86 -22.58 -4.39
C PRO A 247 4.37 -23.24 -3.11
N LEU A 248 4.28 -22.54 -1.97
CA LEU A 248 4.57 -23.12 -0.66
C LEU A 248 3.76 -24.40 -0.40
N THR A 249 2.52 -24.44 -0.90
CA THR A 249 1.60 -25.56 -0.71
C THR A 249 1.95 -26.82 -1.50
N ASP A 250 2.95 -26.76 -2.38
CA ASP A 250 3.46 -27.93 -3.11
C ASP A 250 4.58 -28.66 -2.35
N ILE A 251 5.07 -28.08 -1.25
CA ILE A 251 6.10 -28.65 -0.40
C ILE A 251 5.48 -29.65 0.59
N SER A 252 6.23 -30.69 0.96
CA SER A 252 5.78 -31.62 2.01
C SER A 252 5.56 -30.90 3.35
N ASN A 253 4.48 -31.23 4.04
CA ASN A 253 4.02 -30.55 5.25
C ASN A 253 3.63 -31.56 6.34
N PRO A 254 4.24 -31.50 7.54
CA PRO A 254 5.40 -30.65 7.92
C PRO A 254 6.69 -31.07 7.19
N SER A 255 7.69 -30.18 7.16
CA SER A 255 9.06 -30.54 6.73
C SER A 255 10.14 -29.52 7.15
N LEU A 256 11.39 -29.98 7.16
CA LEU A 256 12.58 -29.11 7.29
C LEU A 256 12.70 -28.09 6.15
N THR A 257 12.11 -28.37 4.97
CA THR A 257 12.16 -27.42 3.85
C THR A 257 11.32 -26.19 4.17
N VAL A 258 10.11 -26.38 4.71
CA VAL A 258 9.25 -25.28 5.17
C VAL A 258 9.96 -24.47 6.26
N ALA A 259 10.55 -25.13 7.28
CA ALA A 259 11.32 -24.44 8.32
C ALA A 259 12.46 -23.58 7.75
N SER A 260 13.20 -24.10 6.77
CA SER A 260 14.28 -23.37 6.12
C SER A 260 13.78 -22.14 5.34
N LEU A 261 12.60 -22.19 4.73
CA LEU A 261 12.04 -21.05 4.01
C LEU A 261 11.62 -19.95 4.99
N LEU A 262 10.99 -20.34 6.10
CA LEU A 262 10.56 -19.43 7.17
C LEU A 262 11.75 -18.75 7.89
N THR A 263 12.93 -19.35 7.84
CA THR A 263 14.15 -18.85 8.52
C THR A 263 15.30 -18.47 7.60
N SER A 264 15.03 -18.27 6.30
CA SER A 264 16.06 -18.12 5.27
C SER A 264 16.92 -16.85 5.41
N GLY A 265 16.37 -15.76 5.95
CA GLY A 265 17.06 -14.48 6.03
C GLY A 265 17.14 -13.75 4.67
N VAL A 266 17.81 -12.60 4.65
CA VAL A 266 17.93 -11.78 3.43
C VAL A 266 19.02 -12.30 2.49
N GLY A 267 18.65 -12.55 1.23
CA GLY A 267 19.57 -12.91 0.14
C GLY A 267 20.01 -14.38 0.13
N ALA A 268 19.31 -15.25 0.85
CA ALA A 268 19.53 -16.70 0.83
C ALA A 268 18.66 -17.38 -0.24
N ASN A 269 19.07 -18.57 -0.69
CA ASN A 269 18.19 -19.41 -1.51
C ASN A 269 17.06 -19.94 -0.62
N GLY A 270 15.81 -19.56 -0.89
CA GLY A 270 14.64 -20.00 -0.10
C GLY A 270 13.82 -18.87 0.53
N GLU A 271 13.85 -17.67 -0.04
CA GLU A 271 12.96 -16.58 0.39
C GLU A 271 11.51 -16.85 -0.01
N LEU A 272 10.58 -16.32 0.79
CA LEU A 272 9.15 -16.39 0.51
C LEU A 272 8.64 -15.07 -0.07
N PHE A 273 7.70 -15.18 -0.99
CA PHE A 273 7.08 -14.05 -1.67
C PHE A 273 5.57 -14.22 -1.79
N LEU A 274 4.88 -13.10 -1.97
CA LEU A 274 3.51 -13.05 -2.46
C LEU A 274 3.54 -12.75 -3.96
N GLY A 275 3.24 -13.78 -4.77
CA GLY A 275 3.28 -13.73 -6.24
C GLY A 275 1.91 -13.70 -6.92
N ASN A 276 0.82 -13.57 -6.16
CA ASN A 276 -0.51 -13.55 -6.77
C ASN A 276 -0.69 -12.35 -7.73
N ALA A 277 -1.55 -12.53 -8.75
CA ALA A 277 -1.72 -11.56 -9.82
C ALA A 277 -2.06 -10.14 -9.36
N SER A 278 -2.83 -10.01 -8.27
CA SER A 278 -3.18 -8.71 -7.70
C SER A 278 -1.97 -8.01 -7.08
N VAL A 279 -1.12 -8.75 -6.35
CA VAL A 279 0.15 -8.23 -5.79
C VAL A 279 1.14 -7.89 -6.90
N LEU A 280 1.30 -8.76 -7.91
CA LEU A 280 2.12 -8.45 -9.09
C LEU A 280 1.66 -7.14 -9.75
N SER A 281 0.35 -6.96 -9.93
CA SER A 281 -0.20 -5.73 -10.49
C SER A 281 0.07 -4.51 -9.63
N GLY A 282 0.03 -4.64 -8.30
CA GLY A 282 0.35 -3.55 -7.36
C GLY A 282 1.83 -3.23 -7.23
N ASN A 283 2.70 -4.20 -7.54
CA ASN A 283 4.15 -4.14 -7.35
C ASN A 283 4.94 -4.17 -8.67
N GLY A 284 4.41 -3.53 -9.72
CA GLY A 284 5.11 -3.32 -10.99
C GLY A 284 5.49 -4.61 -11.74
N GLY A 285 4.70 -5.67 -11.56
CA GLY A 285 4.90 -6.99 -12.15
C GLY A 285 5.85 -7.90 -11.36
N ASN A 286 6.29 -7.50 -10.16
CA ASN A 286 7.22 -8.27 -9.33
C ASN A 286 6.52 -8.85 -8.09
N PRO A 287 6.89 -10.05 -7.64
CA PRO A 287 6.36 -10.61 -6.41
C PRO A 287 6.85 -9.80 -5.19
N ALA A 288 6.04 -9.75 -4.13
CA ALA A 288 6.37 -8.99 -2.93
C ALA A 288 7.05 -9.88 -1.89
N ARG A 289 8.30 -9.56 -1.55
CA ARG A 289 9.12 -10.31 -0.59
C ARG A 289 8.54 -10.25 0.83
N LEU A 290 8.45 -11.41 1.48
CA LEU A 290 7.99 -11.56 2.86
C LEU A 290 9.14 -11.51 3.85
N TYR A 291 8.84 -11.08 5.07
CA TYR A 291 9.77 -11.06 6.19
C TYR A 291 10.02 -12.48 6.70
N THR A 292 11.19 -13.01 6.38
CA THR A 292 11.66 -14.34 6.78
C THR A 292 13.01 -14.21 7.49
N PRO A 293 13.04 -13.76 8.77
CA PRO A 293 14.27 -13.52 9.49
C PRO A 293 15.08 -14.80 9.72
N ALA A 294 16.39 -14.68 9.98
CA ALA A 294 17.26 -15.82 10.27
C ALA A 294 16.88 -16.61 11.54
N THR A 295 16.01 -16.04 12.38
CA THR A 295 15.45 -16.71 13.56
C THR A 295 13.95 -16.53 13.50
N TYR A 296 13.22 -17.64 13.58
CA TYR A 296 11.77 -17.64 13.54
C TYR A 296 11.22 -16.72 14.64
N ALA A 297 10.39 -15.78 14.20
CA ALA A 297 9.68 -14.83 15.05
C ALA A 297 8.19 -15.15 14.97
N PRO A 298 7.63 -15.89 15.95
CA PRO A 298 6.21 -16.25 15.97
C PRO A 298 5.36 -14.99 15.81
N GLY A 299 4.41 -15.04 14.87
CA GLY A 299 3.54 -13.89 14.62
C GLY A 299 4.14 -12.73 13.84
N SER A 300 5.36 -12.88 13.33
CA SER A 300 6.00 -11.82 12.56
C SER A 300 6.59 -12.36 11.28
N THR A 301 7.30 -13.48 11.37
CA THR A 301 7.76 -14.23 10.19
C THR A 301 6.57 -14.47 9.27
N TYR A 302 6.80 -14.42 7.96
CA TYR A 302 5.86 -14.64 6.83
C TYR A 302 4.62 -13.74 6.78
N SER A 303 4.03 -13.32 7.90
CA SER A 303 2.83 -12.47 7.97
C SER A 303 3.12 -10.98 7.79
N HIS A 304 4.28 -10.63 7.22
CA HIS A 304 4.67 -9.25 6.95
C HIS A 304 5.51 -9.16 5.68
N PHE A 305 5.47 -8.02 5.01
CA PHE A 305 6.43 -7.67 3.97
C PHE A 305 7.81 -7.44 4.59
N ASP A 306 8.85 -7.73 3.81
CA ASP A 306 10.22 -7.43 4.21
C ASP A 306 10.42 -5.92 4.33
N GLN A 307 10.67 -5.45 5.55
CA GLN A 307 10.82 -4.02 5.86
C GLN A 307 11.96 -3.34 5.10
N SER A 308 13.04 -4.07 4.79
CA SER A 308 14.19 -3.50 4.07
C SER A 308 13.86 -3.20 2.60
N THR A 309 12.91 -3.95 2.05
CA THR A 309 12.41 -3.81 0.69
C THR A 309 11.24 -2.82 0.65
N PHE A 310 10.34 -2.88 1.65
CA PHE A 310 9.05 -2.20 1.66
C PHE A 310 8.89 -1.28 2.88
N GLY A 311 9.81 -0.32 3.04
CA GLY A 311 9.86 0.55 4.22
C GLY A 311 8.62 1.43 4.43
N SER A 312 7.88 1.72 3.36
CA SER A 312 6.66 2.53 3.34
C SER A 312 5.36 1.74 3.33
N GLU A 313 5.41 0.40 3.28
CA GLU A 313 4.22 -0.44 3.30
C GLU A 313 3.69 -0.61 4.73
N LEU A 314 2.36 -0.71 4.85
CA LEU A 314 1.67 -0.84 6.13
C LEU A 314 2.03 -2.14 6.86
N MET A 315 2.02 -3.27 6.16
CA MET A 315 2.14 -4.61 6.77
C MET A 315 3.60 -5.06 6.91
N LYS A 316 4.38 -4.28 7.65
CA LYS A 316 5.79 -4.57 7.98
C LYS A 316 5.96 -5.06 9.42
N PRO A 317 7.02 -5.84 9.75
CA PRO A 317 7.15 -6.49 11.05
C PRO A 317 7.41 -5.56 12.24
N ALA A 318 7.65 -4.26 12.03
CA ALA A 318 7.82 -3.28 13.09
C ALA A 318 7.48 -1.87 12.59
N LEU A 319 6.92 -1.02 13.46
CA LEU A 319 6.63 0.38 13.15
C LEU A 319 7.67 1.30 13.79
N ASN A 320 8.36 2.10 12.99
CA ASN A 320 9.33 3.04 13.53
C ASN A 320 8.62 4.25 14.16
N PHE A 321 9.23 4.85 15.18
CA PHE A 321 8.83 6.17 15.66
C PHE A 321 8.86 7.21 14.53
N GLY A 322 7.97 8.19 14.58
CA GLY A 322 7.89 9.29 13.61
C GLY A 322 7.29 8.91 12.24
N GLN A 323 6.68 7.72 12.12
CA GLN A 323 6.05 7.26 10.90
C GLN A 323 4.53 7.13 11.04
N ALA A 324 3.82 7.61 10.02
CA ALA A 324 2.39 7.44 9.84
C ALA A 324 2.12 6.86 8.43
N ILE A 325 1.52 5.67 8.37
CA ILE A 325 1.21 4.96 7.13
C ILE A 325 -0.30 4.67 7.13
N HIS A 326 -1.05 5.51 6.43
CA HIS A 326 -2.51 5.44 6.36
C HIS A 326 -3.01 4.85 5.04
N ASP A 327 -2.10 4.42 4.16
CA ASP A 327 -2.41 3.63 2.96
C ASP A 327 -2.10 2.14 3.21
N PRO A 328 -3.09 1.24 3.08
CA PRO A 328 -2.83 -0.19 3.11
C PRO A 328 -1.90 -0.71 2.00
N GLY A 329 -1.72 0.01 0.90
CA GLY A 329 -0.74 -0.32 -0.14
C GLY A 329 -0.89 -1.74 -0.70
N LEU A 330 0.23 -2.47 -0.78
CA LEU A 330 0.26 -3.85 -1.28
C LEU A 330 -0.59 -4.82 -0.45
N ALA A 331 -0.93 -4.49 0.80
CA ALA A 331 -1.84 -5.30 1.60
C ALA A 331 -3.24 -5.34 0.98
N LEU A 332 -3.71 -4.24 0.38
CA LEU A 332 -4.99 -4.20 -0.33
C LEU A 332 -4.97 -5.13 -1.56
N ASN A 333 -3.87 -5.12 -2.31
CA ASN A 333 -3.66 -6.02 -3.44
C ASN A 333 -3.67 -7.49 -2.99
N LEU A 334 -3.05 -7.81 -1.86
CA LEU A 334 -3.14 -9.16 -1.30
C LEU A 334 -4.57 -9.53 -0.96
N LEU A 335 -5.30 -8.68 -0.22
CA LEU A 335 -6.69 -8.96 0.14
C LEU A 335 -7.57 -9.21 -1.10
N GLN A 336 -7.35 -8.47 -2.19
CA GLN A 336 -8.00 -8.75 -3.47
C GLN A 336 -7.69 -10.16 -3.98
N GLY A 337 -6.42 -10.59 -3.90
CA GLY A 337 -5.99 -11.95 -4.24
C GLY A 337 -6.61 -13.03 -3.35
N LEU A 338 -6.87 -12.74 -2.07
CA LEU A 338 -7.58 -13.66 -1.16
C LEU A 338 -9.06 -13.82 -1.51
N GLY A 339 -9.63 -12.90 -2.30
CA GLY A 339 -11.04 -12.92 -2.72
C GLY A 339 -11.87 -11.75 -2.20
N TRP A 340 -11.27 -10.77 -1.54
CA TRP A 340 -12.00 -9.56 -1.15
C TRP A 340 -12.38 -8.70 -2.38
N PRO A 341 -13.65 -8.32 -2.55
CA PRO A 341 -14.07 -7.34 -3.52
C PRO A 341 -13.59 -5.96 -3.08
N ILE A 342 -12.80 -5.30 -3.93
CA ILE A 342 -12.27 -3.97 -3.64
C ILE A 342 -13.15 -2.92 -4.33
N GLY A 343 -13.66 -1.96 -3.56
CA GLY A 343 -14.59 -0.89 -3.98
C GLY A 343 -13.92 0.28 -4.70
N VAL A 344 -12.58 0.33 -4.69
CA VAL A 344 -11.78 1.24 -5.49
C VAL A 344 -10.82 0.43 -6.34
N THR A 345 -10.90 0.57 -7.66
CA THR A 345 -9.80 0.14 -8.50
C THR A 345 -8.63 1.09 -8.22
N VAL A 346 -7.66 0.68 -7.40
CA VAL A 346 -6.32 1.31 -7.35
C VAL A 346 -5.62 0.99 -8.67
N LEU A 347 -6.11 1.63 -9.73
CA LEU A 347 -5.47 1.56 -11.02
C LEU A 347 -4.41 2.67 -11.07
N PRO A 348 -3.20 2.36 -11.56
CA PRO A 348 -2.27 3.40 -11.98
C PRO A 348 -2.97 4.36 -12.95
N VAL A 349 -2.52 5.62 -12.98
CA VAL A 349 -3.05 6.65 -13.87
C VAL A 349 -3.18 6.10 -15.29
N THR A 350 -4.41 6.06 -15.82
CA THR A 350 -4.62 5.55 -17.18
C THR A 350 -4.38 6.69 -18.16
N TRP A 351 -3.25 6.63 -18.88
CA TRP A 351 -2.91 7.59 -19.93
C TRP A 351 -3.94 7.55 -21.08
N ILE A 352 -4.69 8.64 -21.29
CA ILE A 352 -5.57 8.76 -22.45
C ILE A 352 -4.79 9.30 -23.65
N SER A 353 -4.04 10.39 -23.46
CA SER A 353 -3.22 10.96 -24.52
C SER A 353 -2.06 11.78 -23.99
N PHE A 354 -1.02 11.93 -24.82
CA PHE A 354 0.06 12.88 -24.63
C PHE A 354 0.59 13.29 -26.01
N ASP A 355 0.64 14.59 -26.28
CA ASP A 355 1.02 15.15 -27.57
C ASP A 355 1.80 16.46 -27.38
N ALA A 356 2.69 16.74 -28.34
CA ALA A 356 3.47 17.97 -28.39
C ALA A 356 3.31 18.66 -29.75
N ARG A 357 3.11 19.98 -29.77
CA ARG A 357 2.97 20.78 -31.00
C ARG A 357 3.66 22.13 -30.85
N GLU A 358 4.28 22.61 -31.92
CA GLU A 358 4.84 23.96 -31.95
C GLU A 358 3.72 25.03 -31.83
N LYS A 359 3.89 25.99 -30.91
CA LYS A 359 2.93 27.09 -30.66
C LYS A 359 3.66 28.29 -30.06
N ASN A 360 3.39 29.50 -30.57
CA ASN A 360 3.87 30.77 -30.02
C ASN A 360 5.39 30.83 -29.73
N ASP A 361 6.21 30.40 -30.70
CA ASP A 361 7.68 30.31 -30.58
C ASP A 361 8.21 29.32 -29.52
N GLY A 362 7.34 28.45 -28.99
CA GLY A 362 7.68 27.34 -28.10
C GLY A 362 6.96 26.05 -28.47
N VAL A 363 6.96 25.09 -27.55
CA VAL A 363 6.25 23.80 -27.70
C VAL A 363 5.13 23.71 -26.68
N LEU A 364 3.90 23.56 -27.16
CA LEU A 364 2.75 23.23 -26.33
C LEU A 364 2.70 21.70 -26.14
N LEU A 365 2.79 21.27 -24.90
CA LEU A 365 2.50 19.92 -24.44
C LEU A 365 1.05 19.87 -23.97
N ARG A 366 0.35 18.80 -24.34
CA ARG A 366 -1.02 18.53 -23.89
C ARG A 366 -1.16 17.05 -23.57
N TRP A 367 -1.68 16.73 -22.39
CA TRP A 367 -2.00 15.37 -21.99
C TRP A 367 -3.37 15.27 -21.34
N GLU A 368 -3.91 14.06 -21.37
CA GLU A 368 -5.21 13.72 -20.82
C GLU A 368 -5.10 12.41 -20.03
N THR A 369 -5.73 12.40 -18.86
CA THR A 369 -5.75 11.30 -17.90
C THR A 369 -7.18 10.80 -17.71
N GLY A 370 -7.34 9.49 -17.55
CA GLY A 370 -8.66 8.88 -17.32
C GLY A 370 -9.10 8.91 -15.86
N ALA A 371 -8.21 8.54 -14.95
CA ALA A 371 -8.40 8.65 -13.50
C ALA A 371 -7.03 8.91 -12.86
N GLU A 372 -7.02 9.72 -11.79
CA GLU A 372 -5.79 10.13 -11.11
C GLU A 372 -5.84 9.77 -9.63
N VAL A 373 -5.96 8.47 -9.34
CA VAL A 373 -5.86 7.95 -7.96
C VAL A 373 -4.39 7.86 -7.58
N ASN A 374 -4.03 8.31 -6.37
CA ASN A 374 -2.66 8.32 -5.83
C ASN A 374 -1.63 9.18 -6.59
N ASN A 375 -2.06 10.08 -7.48
CA ASN A 375 -1.16 10.86 -8.31
C ASN A 375 -0.74 12.19 -7.66
N ALA A 376 0.52 12.33 -7.24
CA ALA A 376 1.09 13.60 -6.77
C ALA A 376 1.25 14.61 -7.91
N GLY A 377 1.58 14.14 -9.12
CA GLY A 377 1.63 14.98 -10.32
C GLY A 377 2.56 14.48 -11.40
N PHE A 378 2.95 15.38 -12.30
CA PHE A 378 3.70 15.06 -13.51
C PHE A 378 4.95 15.92 -13.61
N GLU A 379 6.12 15.29 -13.53
CA GLU A 379 7.38 15.93 -13.91
C GLU A 379 7.50 15.92 -15.44
N ILE A 380 7.63 17.10 -16.02
CA ILE A 380 7.81 17.29 -17.46
C ILE A 380 9.29 17.17 -17.78
N GLN A 381 9.66 16.24 -18.64
CA GLN A 381 11.04 16.02 -19.05
C GLN A 381 11.24 16.32 -20.54
N ARG A 382 12.38 16.96 -20.85
CA ARG A 382 12.77 17.31 -22.22
C ARG A 382 14.16 16.76 -22.57
N SER A 383 14.33 16.35 -23.83
CA SER A 383 15.61 15.87 -24.38
C SER A 383 15.87 16.37 -25.81
N LYS A 384 17.15 16.44 -26.21
CA LYS A 384 17.60 16.68 -27.60
C LYS A 384 17.83 15.39 -28.39
N ASP A 385 18.09 14.30 -27.69
CA ASP A 385 18.58 13.03 -28.26
C ASP A 385 17.75 11.82 -27.82
N ALA A 386 16.72 12.03 -27.01
CA ALA A 386 15.89 11.00 -26.37
C ALA A 386 16.64 10.07 -25.39
N VAL A 387 17.89 10.40 -25.05
CA VAL A 387 18.75 9.63 -24.15
C VAL A 387 18.98 10.42 -22.87
N HIS A 388 19.37 11.69 -22.97
CA HIS A 388 19.61 12.57 -21.83
C HIS A 388 18.41 13.47 -21.59
N TRP A 389 17.80 13.32 -20.41
CA TRP A 389 16.56 14.00 -20.04
C TRP A 389 16.82 15.04 -18.96
N VAL A 390 16.14 16.19 -19.05
CA VAL A 390 16.16 17.25 -18.05
C VAL A 390 14.72 17.55 -17.65
N GLY A 391 14.45 17.55 -16.34
CA GLY A 391 13.18 18.02 -15.78
C GLY A 391 13.05 19.53 -15.96
N ILE A 392 11.92 19.99 -16.50
CA ILE A 392 11.68 21.41 -16.80
C ILE A 392 10.55 22.02 -15.97
N ASP A 393 9.62 21.20 -15.47
CA ASP A 393 8.54 21.64 -14.58
C ASP A 393 7.88 20.46 -13.86
N PHE A 394 7.09 20.74 -12.83
CA PHE A 394 6.23 19.77 -12.16
C PHE A 394 4.80 20.31 -12.05
N ILE A 395 3.83 19.59 -12.60
CA ILE A 395 2.42 19.97 -12.56
C ILE A 395 1.68 19.02 -11.60
N PRO A 396 1.12 19.53 -10.48
CA PRO A 396 0.37 18.71 -9.54
C PRO A 396 -0.83 18.00 -10.19
N GLY A 397 -1.09 16.77 -9.75
CA GLY A 397 -2.28 16.02 -10.12
C GLY A 397 -3.56 16.70 -9.62
N ARG A 398 -4.70 16.35 -10.22
CA ARG A 398 -6.02 16.90 -9.86
C ARG A 398 -6.92 15.90 -9.13
N GLY A 399 -6.50 14.64 -8.99
CA GLY A 399 -7.27 13.60 -8.30
C GLY A 399 -8.44 13.03 -9.09
N GLU A 400 -8.68 13.51 -10.31
CA GLU A 400 -9.73 13.06 -11.23
C GLU A 400 -9.26 13.14 -12.69
N ALA A 401 -10.11 12.68 -13.62
CA ALA A 401 -9.86 12.79 -15.06
C ALA A 401 -9.61 14.25 -15.46
N ALA A 402 -8.47 14.54 -16.08
CA ALA A 402 -8.11 15.91 -16.38
C ALA A 402 -7.36 16.07 -17.70
N VAL A 403 -7.48 17.28 -18.25
CA VAL A 403 -6.70 17.76 -19.39
C VAL A 403 -5.74 18.84 -18.91
N TYR A 404 -4.48 18.66 -19.26
CA TYR A 404 -3.40 19.57 -18.91
C TYR A 404 -2.77 20.17 -20.15
N GLU A 405 -2.26 21.38 -19.99
CA GLU A 405 -1.48 22.07 -21.01
C GLU A 405 -0.26 22.72 -20.37
N TYR A 406 0.88 22.60 -21.04
CA TYR A 406 2.12 23.25 -20.63
C TYR A 406 2.84 23.82 -21.86
N LEU A 407 3.24 25.09 -21.79
CA LEU A 407 3.94 25.77 -22.88
C LEU A 407 5.43 25.93 -22.56
N ASP A 408 6.26 25.11 -23.19
CA ASP A 408 7.71 25.23 -23.11
C ASP A 408 8.23 26.31 -24.07
N LEU A 409 8.44 27.52 -23.52
CA LEU A 409 9.03 28.66 -24.23
C LEU A 409 10.57 28.55 -24.38
N SER A 410 11.19 27.56 -23.74
CA SER A 410 12.64 27.36 -23.74
C SER A 410 13.09 26.19 -24.63
N SER A 411 12.16 25.64 -25.44
CA SER A 411 12.42 24.50 -26.35
C SER A 411 13.65 24.73 -27.21
N TYR A 412 14.39 23.67 -27.55
CA TYR A 412 15.55 23.81 -28.42
C TYR A 412 15.13 24.11 -29.86
N LYS A 413 15.96 24.86 -30.59
CA LYS A 413 15.79 24.93 -32.04
C LYS A 413 16.13 23.57 -32.65
N GLY A 414 15.24 23.04 -33.49
CA GLY A 414 15.34 21.72 -34.09
C GLY A 414 14.44 20.70 -33.41
N LEU A 415 14.85 19.44 -33.44
CA LEU A 415 14.06 18.35 -32.88
C LEU A 415 14.14 18.34 -31.36
N ASN A 416 12.99 18.24 -30.71
CA ASN A 416 12.84 18.10 -29.27
C ASN A 416 12.05 16.82 -28.97
N TYR A 417 12.38 16.17 -27.86
CA TYR A 417 11.67 15.03 -27.32
C TYR A 417 11.13 15.38 -25.94
N TYR A 418 9.91 14.93 -25.65
CA TYR A 418 9.25 15.14 -24.37
C TYR A 418 8.66 13.83 -23.86
N ARG A 419 8.66 13.69 -22.53
CA ARG A 419 7.94 12.66 -21.78
C ARG A 419 7.51 13.23 -20.43
N LEU A 420 6.47 12.65 -19.86
CA LEU A 420 6.03 12.91 -18.50
C LEU A 420 6.47 11.74 -17.62
N LEU A 421 7.01 12.06 -16.44
CA LEU A 421 7.17 11.14 -15.34
C LEU A 421 6.02 11.45 -14.36
N GLN A 422 5.03 10.57 -14.34
CA GLN A 422 3.98 10.61 -13.33
C GLN A 422 4.60 10.18 -12.00
N VAL A 423 4.31 10.91 -10.93
CA VAL A 423 4.83 10.65 -9.58
C VAL A 423 3.63 10.49 -8.66
N ASP A 424 3.60 9.38 -7.94
CA ASP A 424 2.60 9.07 -6.93
C ASP A 424 2.94 9.75 -5.58
N PHE A 425 1.96 9.88 -4.69
CA PHE A 425 2.22 10.42 -3.34
C PHE A 425 3.17 9.54 -2.50
N ASP A 426 3.27 8.26 -2.85
CA ASP A 426 4.20 7.29 -2.24
C ASP A 426 5.60 7.27 -2.90
N GLY A 427 5.85 8.17 -3.86
CA GLY A 427 7.14 8.29 -4.55
C GLY A 427 7.36 7.28 -5.67
N ARG A 428 6.41 6.39 -5.96
CA ARG A 428 6.42 5.59 -7.20
C ARG A 428 6.28 6.49 -8.41
N SER A 429 6.74 6.01 -9.56
CA SER A 429 6.65 6.77 -10.78
C SER A 429 6.49 5.91 -12.03
N ASP A 430 5.73 6.43 -12.99
CA ASP A 430 5.53 5.80 -14.30
C ASP A 430 5.82 6.80 -15.43
N LEU A 431 6.34 6.29 -16.55
CA LEU A 431 6.70 7.10 -17.71
C LEU A 431 5.63 7.03 -18.79
N SER A 432 5.20 8.19 -19.26
CA SER A 432 4.41 8.29 -20.48
C SER A 432 5.22 7.84 -21.72
N LYS A 433 4.52 7.64 -22.85
CA LYS A 433 5.18 7.56 -24.16
C LYS A 433 6.04 8.80 -24.45
N THR A 434 7.14 8.62 -25.17
CA THR A 434 7.92 9.76 -25.68
C THR A 434 7.27 10.34 -26.93
N VAL A 435 7.10 11.66 -26.96
CA VAL A 435 6.66 12.41 -28.15
C VAL A 435 7.78 13.30 -28.67
N SER A 436 7.79 13.57 -29.97
CA SER A 436 8.79 14.45 -30.60
C SER A 436 8.13 15.55 -31.40
N VAL A 437 8.79 16.70 -31.45
CA VAL A 437 8.32 17.88 -32.19
C VAL A 437 9.53 18.68 -32.68
N TYR A 438 9.43 19.16 -33.92
CA TYR A 438 10.41 20.08 -34.46
C TYR A 438 10.00 21.52 -34.10
N SER A 439 10.84 22.22 -33.34
CA SER A 439 10.63 23.62 -32.96
C SER A 439 11.55 24.51 -33.78
N HIS A 440 11.01 25.53 -34.42
CA HIS A 440 11.78 26.50 -35.17
C HIS A 440 12.44 27.56 -34.26
N ASN A 441 12.09 27.55 -32.96
CA ASN A 441 12.42 28.54 -31.92
C ASN A 441 13.04 29.82 -32.48
N ARG A 442 12.15 30.80 -32.73
CA ARG A 442 12.51 32.08 -33.36
C ARG A 442 13.09 33.09 -32.36
N ARG A 443 13.12 32.76 -31.06
CA ARG A 443 13.76 33.59 -30.03
C ARG A 443 15.25 33.23 -29.94
N GLY A 444 16.11 34.20 -30.29
CA GLY A 444 17.50 34.19 -29.83
C GLY A 444 17.57 34.20 -28.29
N GLY A 445 18.76 33.94 -27.72
CA GLY A 445 18.99 33.61 -26.31
C GLY A 445 18.07 34.25 -25.26
N SER A 446 17.77 33.50 -24.19
CA SER A 446 16.90 33.96 -23.10
C SER A 446 17.70 34.51 -21.92
N VAL A 447 17.13 35.52 -21.25
CA VAL A 447 17.64 36.08 -20.00
C VAL A 447 16.65 35.75 -18.89
N GLY A 448 17.10 35.04 -17.86
CA GLY A 448 16.33 34.70 -16.66
C GLY A 448 16.77 35.53 -15.46
N PHE A 449 15.83 35.80 -14.55
CA PHE A 449 16.05 36.58 -13.33
C PHE A 449 15.60 35.77 -12.12
N PHE A 450 16.46 35.62 -11.11
CA PHE A 450 16.11 34.92 -9.87
C PHE A 450 16.85 35.46 -8.64
N PRO A 451 16.26 35.33 -7.44
CA PRO A 451 14.86 34.96 -7.21
C PRO A 451 13.90 36.09 -7.63
N ASN A 452 12.67 35.73 -8.01
CA ASN A 452 11.58 36.69 -8.17
C ASN A 452 10.40 36.25 -7.27
N PRO A 453 10.05 36.98 -6.20
CA PRO A 453 10.52 38.32 -5.82
C PRO A 453 11.97 38.36 -5.28
N VAL A 454 12.72 39.42 -5.62
CA VAL A 454 14.09 39.65 -5.13
C VAL A 454 14.08 40.50 -3.86
N GLN A 455 14.90 40.14 -2.86
CA GLN A 455 15.07 40.90 -1.62
C GLN A 455 16.41 41.66 -1.56
N GLU A 456 17.53 40.96 -1.74
CA GLU A 456 18.88 41.55 -1.59
C GLU A 456 19.74 41.44 -2.86
N GLU A 457 19.85 40.26 -3.45
CA GLU A 457 20.66 40.01 -4.65
C GLU A 457 19.83 39.46 -5.81
N LEU A 458 20.02 40.02 -7.00
CA LEU A 458 19.39 39.56 -8.24
C LEU A 458 20.43 38.83 -9.11
N ALA A 459 20.24 37.54 -9.36
CA ALA A 459 21.02 36.79 -10.33
C ALA A 459 20.40 36.89 -11.72
N ILE A 460 21.25 37.15 -12.71
CA ILE A 460 20.88 37.23 -14.14
C ILE A 460 21.56 36.08 -14.87
N ALA A 461 20.76 35.15 -15.40
CA ALA A 461 21.25 34.04 -16.21
C ALA A 461 21.08 34.32 -17.69
N TYR A 462 22.18 34.33 -18.41
CA TYR A 462 22.20 34.38 -19.87
C TYR A 462 22.26 32.96 -20.43
N VAL A 463 21.22 32.54 -21.15
CA VAL A 463 21.17 31.21 -21.78
C VAL A 463 21.27 31.41 -23.29
N ASN A 464 22.31 30.82 -23.90
CA ASN A 464 22.64 30.92 -25.32
C ASN A 464 23.01 32.35 -25.81
N TYR A 465 23.73 33.12 -24.98
CA TYR A 465 24.44 34.33 -25.40
C TYR A 465 25.94 34.03 -25.56
N SER A 466 26.56 34.51 -26.63
CA SER A 466 28.01 34.38 -26.85
C SER A 466 28.82 35.44 -26.10
N GLU A 467 28.20 36.55 -25.70
CA GLU A 467 28.80 37.65 -24.93
C GLU A 467 27.79 38.24 -23.93
N PRO A 468 28.23 38.78 -22.78
CA PRO A 468 27.35 39.51 -21.86
C PRO A 468 26.64 40.65 -22.61
N THR A 469 25.32 40.72 -22.48
CA THR A 469 24.50 41.74 -23.16
C THR A 469 24.18 42.86 -22.17
N PRO A 470 24.37 44.14 -22.53
CA PRO A 470 24.11 45.24 -21.60
C PRO A 470 22.64 45.27 -21.18
N PHE A 471 22.38 45.55 -19.91
CA PHE A 471 21.03 45.60 -19.35
C PHE A 471 20.80 46.82 -18.47
N THR A 472 19.52 47.15 -18.27
CA THR A 472 19.09 48.26 -17.40
C THR A 472 17.91 47.80 -16.56
N ILE A 473 17.98 48.04 -15.26
CA ILE A 473 16.88 47.83 -14.31
C ILE A 473 16.21 49.18 -14.08
N THR A 474 14.88 49.21 -14.16
CA THR A 474 14.08 50.42 -13.90
C THR A 474 13.06 50.17 -12.80
N ASN A 475 12.76 51.20 -12.01
CA ASN A 475 11.62 51.16 -11.10
C ASN A 475 10.28 51.25 -11.86
N LEU A 476 9.15 51.13 -11.16
CA LEU A 476 7.81 51.22 -11.74
C LEU A 476 7.47 52.59 -12.37
N LEU A 477 8.29 53.62 -12.12
CA LEU A 477 8.17 54.94 -12.72
C LEU A 477 9.06 55.11 -13.96
N GLY A 478 9.75 54.05 -14.39
CA GLY A 478 10.67 54.06 -15.54
C GLY A 478 12.01 54.73 -15.26
N GLN A 479 12.37 55.00 -14.00
CA GLN A 479 13.67 55.55 -13.64
C GLN A 479 14.69 54.42 -13.55
N GLU A 480 15.85 54.60 -14.18
CA GLU A 480 17.00 53.69 -14.13
C GLU A 480 17.52 53.56 -12.69
N THR A 481 17.53 52.34 -12.17
CA THR A 481 18.05 52.00 -10.83
C THR A 481 19.40 51.29 -10.92
N TYR A 482 19.71 50.62 -12.03
CA TYR A 482 20.98 49.93 -12.26
C TYR A 482 21.27 49.75 -13.76
N ARG A 483 22.55 49.77 -14.14
CA ARG A 483 23.05 49.47 -15.48
C ARG A 483 24.29 48.58 -15.38
N GLY A 484 24.29 47.49 -16.15
CA GLY A 484 25.35 46.48 -16.19
C GLY A 484 25.71 46.03 -17.59
#